data_AF-A0A8T6S2D3-F1
#
_entry.id   AF-A0A8T6S2D3-F1
#
_cell.length_a   1.000
_cell.length_b   1.000
_cell.length_c   1.000
_cell.angle_alpha   90.00
_cell.angle_beta   90.00
_cell.angle_gamma   90.00
#
_symmetry.space_group_name_H-M   'P 1'
#
loop_
_entity.id
_entity.type
_entity.pdbx_description
1 polymer ?
#
loop_
_entity_poly.entity_id
_entity_poly.type
_entity_poly.pdbx_seq_one_letter_code
_entity_poly.pdbx_strand_id
1 'polypeptide(L)'
;AGINLPAKRVVVRDVRRYDSNYGNVPIPVLEIKQMLGRAGRPRYDTEGQAILVAKTENQREELLERYLLGEPEHIYSKLGTEA
;
A
#
# COMPACT_ATOMS: atom_id res chain seq x y z
N ALA A 1 -6.51 9.82 7.72
CA ALA A 1 -6.84 11.17 7.23
C ALA A 1 -5.57 12.04 7.28
N GLY A 2 -5.38 12.94 6.31
CA GLY A 2 -4.09 13.23 5.71
C GLY A 2 -3.29 14.42 6.25
N ILE A 3 -1.97 14.25 6.21
CA ILE A 3 -1.00 15.33 5.98
C ILE A 3 -0.94 15.52 4.46
N ASN A 4 -1.30 16.69 3.94
CA ASN A 4 -1.24 16.99 2.49
C ASN A 4 0.20 17.31 2.06
N LEU A 5 1.11 16.36 2.27
CA LEU A 5 2.52 16.50 1.93
C LEU A 5 2.90 15.41 0.92
N PRO A 6 2.73 15.66 -0.39
CA PRO A 6 3.35 14.80 -1.40
C PRO A 6 4.88 14.83 -1.22
N ALA A 7 5.51 13.67 -1.34
CA ALA A 7 6.95 13.51 -1.16
C ALA A 7 7.59 13.13 -2.48
N LYS A 8 8.84 13.53 -2.73
CA LYS A 8 9.58 13.06 -3.91
C LYS A 8 9.63 11.52 -3.95
N ARG A 9 9.83 10.91 -2.78
CA ARG A 9 9.91 9.47 -2.60
C ARG A 9 9.03 9.00 -1.44
N VAL A 10 8.32 7.90 -1.64
CA VAL A 10 7.61 7.17 -0.60
C VAL A 10 8.25 5.80 -0.43
N VAL A 11 8.48 5.41 0.81
CA VAL A 11 9.02 4.09 1.16
C VAL A 11 8.05 3.40 2.09
N VAL A 12 7.47 2.29 1.63
CA VAL A 12 6.61 1.43 2.43
C VAL A 12 7.47 0.28 2.94
N ARG A 13 7.81 0.33 4.23
CA ARG A 13 8.75 -0.61 4.86
C ARG A 13 8.12 -1.97 5.16
N ASP A 14 6.88 -1.99 5.63
CA ASP A 14 6.19 -3.20 6.07
C ASP A 14 4.79 -3.21 5.43
N VAL A 15 4.39 -4.37 4.90
CA VAL A 15 3.10 -4.56 4.21
C VAL A 15 2.10 -5.37 5.02
N ARG A 16 2.41 -5.61 6.29
CA ARG A 16 1.53 -6.34 7.21
C ARG A 16 1.31 -5.48 8.44
N ARG A 17 0.10 -5.57 8.99
CA ARG A 17 -0.29 -4.87 10.22
C ARG A 17 -0.94 -5.85 11.18
N TYR A 18 -0.91 -5.50 12.45
CA TYR A 18 -1.66 -6.23 13.46
C TYR A 18 -3.14 -5.89 13.38
N ASP A 19 -3.97 -6.92 13.40
CA ASP A 19 -5.42 -6.89 13.53
C ASP A 19 -5.80 -7.69 14.78
N SER A 20 -6.73 -7.17 15.58
CA SER A 20 -7.11 -7.77 16.87
C SER A 20 -7.78 -9.15 16.72
N ASN A 21 -8.43 -9.40 15.58
CA ASN A 21 -9.19 -10.63 15.35
C ASN A 21 -8.34 -11.67 14.60
N TYR A 22 -7.45 -11.21 13.73
CA TYR A 22 -6.72 -12.08 12.79
C TYR A 22 -5.19 -12.05 12.95
N GLY A 23 -4.68 -11.30 13.93
CA GLY A 23 -3.25 -11.19 14.18
C GLY A 23 -2.52 -10.45 13.05
N ASN A 24 -1.45 -11.05 12.51
CA ASN A 24 -0.61 -10.40 11.50
C ASN A 24 -1.19 -10.53 10.09
N VAL A 25 -1.96 -9.54 9.67
CA VAL A 25 -2.66 -9.53 8.38
C VAL A 25 -1.95 -8.67 7.34
N PRO A 26 -1.99 -9.05 6.04
CA PRO A 26 -1.51 -8.19 4.97
C PRO A 26 -2.38 -6.92 4.87
N ILE A 27 -1.73 -5.79 4.59
CA ILE A 27 -2.41 -4.54 4.26
C ILE A 27 -3.09 -4.71 2.89
N PRO A 28 -4.34 -4.22 2.71
CA PRO A 28 -5.02 -4.30 1.42
C PRO A 28 -4.23 -3.67 0.28
N VAL A 29 -4.35 -4.23 -0.93
CA VAL A 29 -3.68 -3.73 -2.14
C VAL A 29 -4.07 -2.29 -2.40
N LEU A 30 -5.35 -1.95 -2.24
CA LEU A 30 -5.85 -0.58 -2.39
C LEU A 30 -5.10 0.41 -1.49
N GLU A 31 -4.87 0.05 -0.23
CA GLU A 31 -4.22 0.93 0.76
C GLU A 31 -2.73 1.11 0.44
N ILE A 32 -2.03 0.05 0.06
CA ILE A 32 -0.63 0.14 -0.40
C ILE A 32 -0.53 1.02 -1.64
N LYS A 33 -1.37 0.82 -2.66
CA LYS A 33 -1.36 1.67 -3.87
C LYS A 33 -1.66 3.14 -3.54
N GLN A 34 -2.56 3.42 -2.59
CA GLN A 34 -2.81 4.78 -2.11
C GLN A 34 -1.60 5.40 -1.41
N MET A 35 -0.82 4.63 -0.64
CA MET A 35 0.44 5.10 -0.04
C MET A 35 1.46 5.44 -1.13
N LEU A 36 1.68 4.51 -2.08
CA LEU A 36 2.64 4.69 -3.17
C LEU A 36 2.26 5.89 -4.07
N GLY A 37 0.96 6.14 -4.27
CA GLY A 37 0.45 7.30 -5.01
C GLY A 37 0.71 8.67 -4.35
N ARG A 38 1.33 8.72 -3.15
CA ARG A 38 1.83 9.97 -2.54
C ARG A 38 3.24 10.36 -3.04
N ALA A 39 3.88 9.51 -3.83
CA ALA A 39 5.17 9.80 -4.44
C ALA A 39 5.04 10.72 -5.66
N GLY A 40 5.95 11.69 -5.77
CA GLY A 40 5.99 12.68 -6.83
C GLY A 40 5.28 13.97 -6.43
N ARG A 41 6.02 15.09 -6.47
CA ARG A 41 5.46 16.42 -6.21
C ARG A 41 5.16 17.10 -7.55
N PRO A 42 3.89 17.41 -7.88
CA PRO A 42 3.48 17.88 -9.22
C PRO A 42 4.23 19.09 -9.80
N ARG A 43 4.84 19.92 -8.95
CA ARG A 43 5.58 21.13 -9.38
C ARG A 43 7.10 21.02 -9.30
N TYR A 44 7.64 19.98 -8.67
CA TYR A 44 9.07 19.91 -8.34
C TYR A 44 9.77 18.69 -8.92
N ASP A 45 9.04 17.59 -9.16
CA ASP A 45 9.61 16.35 -9.65
C ASP A 45 8.92 15.95 -10.97
N THR A 46 9.72 15.50 -11.94
CA THR A 46 9.22 14.94 -13.22
C THR A 46 8.70 13.51 -13.05
N GLU A 47 9.13 12.83 -11.99
CA GLU A 47 8.74 11.48 -11.63
C GLU A 47 8.64 11.34 -10.11
N GLY A 48 7.75 10.45 -9.65
CA GLY A 48 7.67 10.04 -8.26
C GLY A 48 8.34 8.68 -8.05
N GLN A 49 9.05 8.51 -6.93
CA GLN A 49 9.68 7.22 -6.60
C GLN A 49 8.93 6.53 -5.48
N ALA A 50 8.37 5.36 -5.74
CA ALA A 50 7.66 4.56 -4.76
C ALA A 50 8.42 3.25 -4.54
N ILE A 51 8.80 2.97 -3.30
CA ILE A 51 9.62 1.82 -2.92
C ILE A 51 8.84 0.96 -1.95
N LEU A 52 8.72 -0.33 -2.27
CA LEU A 52 8.19 -1.36 -1.39
C LEU A 52 9.37 -2.23 -0.91
N VAL A 53 9.55 -2.34 0.41
CA VAL A 53 10.71 -3.02 0.97
C VAL A 53 10.41 -4.51 1.16
N ALA A 54 11.21 -5.36 0.51
CA ALA A 54 11.23 -6.80 0.75
C ALA A 54 12.45 -7.18 1.60
N LYS A 55 12.28 -8.15 2.50
CA LYS A 55 13.33 -8.68 3.38
C LYS A 55 14.01 -9.92 2.80
N THR A 56 13.34 -10.61 1.86
CA THR A 56 13.83 -11.82 1.21
C THR A 56 13.44 -11.81 -0.27
N GLU A 57 14.11 -12.64 -1.08
CA GLU A 57 13.80 -12.76 -2.51
C GLU A 57 12.39 -13.31 -2.76
N ASN A 58 11.98 -14.34 -2.01
CA ASN A 58 10.62 -14.87 -2.10
C ASN A 58 9.57 -13.80 -1.76
N GLN A 59 9.86 -12.95 -0.76
CA GLN A 59 8.97 -11.84 -0.44
C GLN A 59 8.95 -10.81 -1.58
N ARG A 60 10.08 -10.54 -2.24
CA ARG A 60 10.12 -9.61 -3.38
C ARG A 60 9.16 -10.06 -4.48
N GLU A 61 9.17 -11.35 -4.83
CA GLU A 61 8.25 -11.92 -5.83
C GLU A 61 6.78 -11.78 -5.40
N GLU A 62 6.45 -12.16 -4.16
CA GLU A 62 5.09 -12.01 -3.60
C GLU A 62 4.61 -10.55 -3.66
N LEU A 63 5.47 -9.61 -3.27
CA LEU A 63 5.14 -8.19 -3.25
C LEU A 63 4.96 -7.61 -4.65
N LEU A 64 5.78 -8.04 -5.61
CA LEU A 64 5.67 -7.65 -7.00
C LEU A 64 4.33 -8.11 -7.59
N GLU A 65 4.01 -9.39 -7.46
CA GLU A 65 2.78 -9.96 -8.00
C GLU A 65 1.54 -9.37 -7.33
N ARG A 66 1.53 -9.28 -6.00
CA ARG A 66 0.34 -8.85 -5.25
C ARG A 66 0.08 -7.36 -5.32
N TYR A 67 1.11 -6.53 -5.09
CA TYR A 67 0.90 -5.09 -4.86
C TYR A 67 1.21 -4.22 -6.06
N LEU A 68 2.21 -4.60 -6.87
CA LEU A 68 2.61 -3.80 -8.04
C LEU A 68 1.83 -4.23 -9.29
N LEU A 69 1.79 -5.53 -9.58
CA LEU A 69 1.12 -6.08 -10.76
C LEU A 69 -0.34 -6.47 -10.51
N GLY A 70 -0.69 -6.76 -9.26
CA GLY A 70 -2.03 -7.19 -8.86
C GLY A 70 -3.05 -6.05 -8.87
N GLU A 71 -4.33 -6.41 -9.04
CA GLU A 71 -5.44 -5.45 -8.99
C GLU A 71 -5.93 -5.20 -7.55
N PRO A 72 -6.46 -4.00 -7.24
CA PRO A 72 -7.09 -3.73 -5.96
C PRO A 72 -8.26 -4.68 -5.68
N GLU A 73 -8.48 -4.99 -4.41
CA GLU A 73 -9.63 -5.79 -3.99
C GLU A 73 -10.95 -5.11 -4.37
N HIS A 74 -11.96 -5.90 -4.71
CA HIS A 74 -13.31 -5.40 -4.96
C HIS A 74 -13.87 -4.70 -3.71
N ILE A 75 -14.56 -3.58 -3.94
CA ILE A 75 -15.21 -2.83 -2.87
C ILE A 75 -16.59 -3.43 -2.63
N TYR A 76 -16.79 -3.97 -1.43
CA TYR A 76 -18.08 -4.49 -0.98
C TYR A 76 -18.73 -3.53 0.01
N SER A 77 -20.05 -3.43 -0.08
CA SER A 77 -20.84 -2.67 0.90
C SER A 77 -20.74 -3.32 2.28
N LYS A 78 -20.54 -2.49 3.31
CA LYS A 78 -20.55 -2.90 4.72
C LYS A 78 -21.86 -2.55 5.44
N LEU A 79 -22.92 -2.27 4.69
CA LEU A 79 -24.19 -1.77 5.22
C LEU A 79 -24.89 -2.75 6.19
N GLY A 80 -24.61 -4.05 6.09
CA GLY A 80 -25.23 -5.10 6.92
C GLY A 80 -24.27 -5.87 7.84
N THR A 81 -23.04 -5.40 8.03
CA THR A 81 -22.02 -6.09 8.84
C THR A 81 -22.02 -5.72 10.34
N GLU A 82 -23.03 -4.98 10.79
CA GLU A 82 -23.31 -4.77 12.22
C GLU A 82 -24.65 -5.43 12.56
N ALA A 83 -24.59 -6.70 12.97
CA ALA A 83 -25.66 -7.42 13.69
C ALA A 83 -25.02 -8.33 14.73
#